data_AF-A0A8J2HSZ6-F1
#
_entry.id   AF-A0A8J2HSZ6-F1
#
_cell.length_a   1.000
_cell.length_b   1.000
_cell.length_c   1.000
_cell.angle_alpha   90.00
_cell.angle_beta   90.00
_cell.angle_gamma   90.00
#
_symmetry.space_group_name_H-M   'P 1'
#
loop_
_entity.id
_entity.type
_entity.pdbx_description
1 polymer ?
#
loop_
_entity_poly.entity_id
_entity_poly.type
_entity_poly.pdbx_seq_one_letter_code
_entity_poly.pdbx_strand_id
1 'polypeptide(L)'
;MADFEMAFHSAVKSVFPDVVIKGCLFHFTNAIWKNIQSNGLQAEYAADAKYALNLKKLMVLAYVPEDDVVEAYDQLIKTKFYV
;
A
#
# COMPACT_ATOMS: atom_id res chain seq x y z
N MET A 1 14.40 -7.96 2.30
CA MET A 1 13.36 -6.95 2.07
C MET A 1 12.18 -7.67 1.43
N ALA A 2 11.08 -7.85 2.15
CA ALA A 2 10.01 -8.77 1.77
C ALA A 2 8.86 -8.04 1.04
N ASP A 3 8.12 -8.76 0.20
CA ASP A 3 6.77 -8.38 -0.17
C ASP A 3 5.80 -8.66 1.00
N PHE A 4 4.51 -8.36 0.81
CA PHE A 4 3.47 -8.55 1.83
C PHE A 4 2.69 -9.85 1.62
N GLU A 5 3.21 -10.81 0.84
CA GLU A 5 2.51 -12.06 0.59
C GLU A 5 2.65 -13.02 1.78
N MET A 6 1.51 -13.50 2.29
CA MET A 6 1.48 -14.40 3.45
C MET A 6 2.24 -15.71 3.18
N ALA A 7 2.24 -16.19 1.94
CA ALA A 7 2.97 -17.41 1.56
C ALA A 7 4.48 -17.25 1.78
N PHE A 8 5.06 -16.13 1.35
CA PHE A 8 6.46 -15.81 1.59
C PHE A 8 6.75 -15.72 3.09
N HIS A 9 5.91 -15.02 3.85
CA HIS A 9 6.09 -14.85 5.30
C HIS A 9 6.06 -16.18 6.03
N SER A 10 5.13 -17.06 5.64
CA SER A 10 4.96 -18.38 6.23
C SER A 10 6.14 -19.31 5.92
N ALA A 11 6.63 -19.29 4.68
CA ALA A 11 7.80 -20.09 4.27
C ALA A 11 9.10 -19.61 4.95
N VAL A 12 9.26 -18.31 5.14
CA VAL A 12 10.42 -17.77 5.87
C VAL A 12 10.38 -18.15 7.34
N LYS A 13 9.21 -18.03 7.99
CA LYS A 13 9.05 -18.42 9.41
C LYS A 13 9.14 -19.92 9.66
N SER A 14 8.83 -20.77 8.68
CA SER A 14 8.97 -22.23 8.86
C SER A 14 10.43 -22.67 8.95
N VAL A 15 11.36 -21.93 8.32
CA VAL A 15 12.80 -22.18 8.37
C VAL A 15 13.49 -21.36 9.47
N PHE A 16 13.02 -20.13 9.69
CA PHE A 16 13.58 -19.20 10.67
C PHE A 16 12.47 -18.64 11.59
N PRO A 17 12.06 -19.37 12.64
CA PRO A 17 10.90 -18.99 13.46
C PRO A 17 11.01 -17.62 14.13
N ASP A 18 12.22 -17.24 14.54
CA ASP A 18 12.48 -16.00 15.29
C ASP A 18 12.77 -14.79 14.38
N VAL A 19 12.72 -14.95 13.05
CA VAL A 19 13.03 -13.86 12.12
C VAL A 19 11.95 -12.78 12.15
N VAL A 20 12.39 -11.54 12.30
CA VAL A 20 11.50 -10.38 12.17
C VAL A 20 11.42 -9.98 10.70
N ILE A 21 10.29 -10.30 10.08
CA ILE A 21 10.01 -9.87 8.71
C ILE A 21 9.61 -8.39 8.75
N LYS A 22 10.35 -7.56 8.02
CA LYS A 22 10.03 -6.15 7.79
C LYS A 22 9.50 -5.98 6.38
N GLY A 23 8.36 -5.31 6.28
CA GLY A 23 7.79 -4.88 5.01
C GLY A 23 8.71 -3.91 4.27
N CYS A 24 8.47 -3.75 2.98
CA CYS A 24 9.24 -2.89 2.10
C CYS A 24 8.34 -1.82 1.49
N LEU A 25 8.71 -0.54 1.64
CA LEU A 25 7.96 0.55 1.01
C LEU A 25 7.92 0.42 -0.53
N PHE A 26 9.03 0.01 -1.15
CA PHE A 26 9.07 -0.22 -2.60
C PHE A 26 8.06 -1.30 -3.02
N HIS A 27 8.03 -2.46 -2.36
CA HIS A 27 7.05 -3.50 -2.69
C HIS A 27 5.61 -3.07 -2.38
N PHE A 28 5.38 -2.33 -1.29
CA PHE A 28 4.06 -1.79 -0.95
C PHE A 28 3.53 -0.85 -2.05
N THR A 29 4.33 0.17 -2.39
CA THR A 29 3.96 1.14 -3.43
C THR A 29 3.82 0.48 -4.80
N ASN A 30 4.65 -0.51 -5.13
CA ASN A 30 4.55 -1.29 -6.36
C ASN A 30 3.27 -2.14 -6.42
N ALA A 31 2.82 -2.72 -5.30
CA ALA A 31 1.55 -3.44 -5.24
C ALA A 31 0.35 -2.52 -5.51
N ILE A 32 0.38 -1.30 -4.96
CA ILE A 32 -0.63 -0.27 -5.26
C ILE A 32 -0.55 0.14 -6.74
N TRP A 33 0.66 0.35 -7.28
CA TRP A 33 0.84 0.72 -8.68
C TRP A 33 0.31 -0.35 -9.65
N LYS A 34 0.58 -1.63 -9.38
CA LYS A 34 0.01 -2.75 -10.16
C LYS A 34 -1.51 -2.74 -10.12
N ASN A 35 -2.12 -2.42 -8.97
CA ASN A 35 -3.57 -2.28 -8.86
C ASN A 35 -4.11 -1.08 -9.65
N ILE A 36 -3.42 0.06 -9.64
CA ILE A 36 -3.78 1.22 -10.47
C ILE A 36 -3.81 0.81 -11.95
N GLN A 37 -2.81 0.08 -12.41
CA GLN A 37 -2.72 -0.39 -13.79
C GLN A 37 -3.78 -1.45 -14.13
N SER A 38 -4.00 -2.44 -13.25
CA SER A 38 -4.97 -3.51 -13.49
C SER A 38 -6.42 -3.01 -13.54
N ASN A 39 -6.70 -1.89 -12.88
CA ASN A 39 -8.00 -1.21 -12.92
C ASN A 39 -8.11 -0.16 -14.04
N GLY A 40 -7.09 -0.03 -14.90
CA GLY A 40 -7.12 0.90 -16.04
C GLY A 40 -6.91 2.37 -15.67
N LEU A 41 -6.55 2.68 -14.43
CA LEU A 41 -6.46 4.05 -13.89
C LEU A 41 -5.14 4.75 -14.24
N GLN A 42 -4.26 4.12 -15.01
CA GLN A 42 -2.94 4.67 -15.32
C GLN A 42 -3.01 5.97 -16.14
N ALA A 43 -4.03 6.13 -16.98
CA ALA A 43 -4.17 7.30 -17.84
C ALA A 43 -4.56 8.53 -17.01
N GLU A 44 -5.56 8.40 -16.14
CA GLU A 44 -6.02 9.42 -15.20
C GLU A 44 -4.93 9.78 -14.21
N TYR A 45 -4.22 8.78 -13.69
CA TYR A 45 -3.06 8.99 -12.82
C TYR A 45 -1.95 9.80 -13.52
N ALA A 46 -1.70 9.58 -14.81
CA ALA A 46 -0.69 10.32 -15.55
C ALA A 46 -1.15 11.73 -15.96
N ALA A 47 -2.44 11.90 -16.23
CA ALA A 47 -3.01 13.14 -16.77
C ALA A 47 -3.39 14.16 -15.68
N ASP A 48 -3.80 13.73 -14.49
CA ASP A 48 -4.28 14.59 -13.42
C ASP A 48 -3.46 14.42 -12.13
N ALA A 49 -2.69 15.47 -11.80
CA ALA A 49 -1.87 15.51 -10.60
C ALA A 49 -2.67 15.37 -9.29
N LYS A 50 -3.92 15.87 -9.25
CA LYS A 50 -4.81 15.74 -8.08
C LYS A 50 -5.35 14.32 -7.97
N TYR A 51 -5.67 13.69 -9.10
CA TYR A 51 -6.03 12.27 -9.16
C TYR A 51 -4.88 11.40 -8.65
N ALA A 52 -3.67 11.61 -9.19
CA ALA A 52 -2.46 10.94 -8.75
C ALA A 52 -2.17 11.15 -7.26
N LEU A 53 -2.33 12.39 -6.78
CA LEU A 53 -2.11 12.72 -5.37
C LEU A 53 -3.05 11.94 -4.47
N ASN A 54 -4.34 11.81 -4.82
CA ASN A 54 -5.27 11.03 -4.01
C ASN A 54 -4.84 9.56 -3.93
N LEU A 55 -4.49 8.92 -5.05
CA LEU A 55 -4.01 7.53 -5.04
C LEU A 55 -2.67 7.38 -4.28
N LYS A 56 -1.77 8.36 -4.36
CA LYS A 56 -0.53 8.38 -3.57
C LYS A 56 -0.79 8.49 -2.06
N LYS A 57 -1.92 9.04 -1.62
CA LYS A 57 -2.27 9.07 -0.18
C LYS A 57 -2.37 7.66 0.40
N LEU A 58 -2.83 6.68 -0.38
CA LEU A 58 -2.83 5.27 0.03
C LEU A 58 -1.41 4.74 0.27
N MET A 59 -0.45 5.16 -0.57
CA MET A 59 0.95 4.73 -0.47
C MET A 59 1.67 5.31 0.76
N VAL A 60 1.31 6.53 1.18
CA VAL A 60 1.95 7.20 2.33
C VAL A 60 1.34 6.84 3.67
N LEU A 61 0.27 6.03 3.71
CA LEU A 61 -0.23 5.44 4.96
C LEU A 61 0.85 4.62 5.69
N ALA A 62 1.87 4.14 4.96
CA ALA A 62 3.05 3.50 5.54
C ALA A 62 3.86 4.38 6.52
N TYR A 63 3.62 5.70 6.54
CA TYR A 63 4.26 6.65 7.46
C TYR A 63 3.38 7.03 8.65
N VAL A 64 2.12 6.58 8.69
CA VAL A 64 1.24 6.81 9.84
C VAL A 64 1.64 5.86 10.97
N PRO A 65 1.64 6.30 12.24
CA PRO A 65 1.84 5.40 13.38
C PRO A 65 0.91 4.19 13.33
N GLU A 66 1.38 3.04 13.81
CA GLU A 66 0.63 1.77 13.75
C GLU A 66 -0.74 1.87 14.43
N ASP A 67 -0.81 2.58 15.55
CA ASP A 67 -2.05 2.79 16.32
C ASP A 67 -3.07 3.67 15.57
N ASP A 68 -2.60 4.54 14.66
CA ASP A 68 -3.41 5.55 13.98
C ASP A 68 -3.74 5.16 12.53
N VAL A 69 -3.07 4.16 11.94
CA VAL A 69 -3.13 3.86 10.50
C VAL A 69 -4.53 3.45 10.04
N VAL A 70 -5.28 2.74 10.89
CA VAL A 70 -6.64 2.30 10.60
C VAL A 70 -7.58 3.51 10.53
N GLU A 71 -7.50 4.41 11.51
CA GLU A 71 -8.30 5.63 11.51
C GLU A 71 -7.95 6.53 10.32
N ALA A 72 -6.65 6.72 10.04
CA ALA A 72 -6.19 7.52 8.91
C ALA A 72 -6.70 6.96 7.57
N TYR A 73 -6.70 5.63 7.41
CA TYR A 73 -7.29 4.98 6.24
C TYR A 73 -8.79 5.24 6.14
N ASP A 74 -9.54 5.04 7.23
CA ASP A 74 -10.99 5.25 7.27
C ASP A 74 -11.38 6.69 6.94
N GLN A 75 -10.61 7.67 7.44
CA GLN A 75 -10.80 9.08 7.10
C GLN A 75 -10.49 9.35 5.62
N LEU A 76 -9.43 8.73 5.07
CA LEU A 76 -9.04 8.90 3.67
C LEU A 76 -10.11 8.39 2.71
N ILE A 77 -10.64 7.18 2.92
CA ILE A 77 -11.63 6.58 2.03
C ILE A 77 -13.01 7.25 2.10
N LYS A 78 -13.28 8.05 3.13
CA LYS A 78 -14.50 8.87 3.24
C LYS A 78 -14.41 10.19 2.45
N THR A 79 -13.24 10.53 1.90
CA THR A 79 -13.11 11.75 1.09
C THR A 79 -13.84 11.60 -0.25
N LYS A 80 -14.26 12.73 -0.84
CA LYS A 80 -15.04 12.78 -2.10
C LYS A 80 -14.39 12.08 -3.31
N PHE A 81 -13.12 11.72 -3.22
CA PHE A 81 -12.42 11.02 -4.29
C PHE A 81 -12.76 9.52 -4.32
N TYR A 82 -13.03 8.92 -3.16
CA TYR A 82 -13.21 7.48 -2.99
C TYR A 82 -14.68 7.05 -2.84
N VAL A 83 -15.61 8.01 -2.87
CA VAL A 83 -17.06 7.81 -2.72
C VAL A 83 -17.75 8.00 -4.06
#